data_AF-F3G3K7-F1
#
_entry.id   AF-F3G3K7-F1
#
_cell.length_a   1.000
_cell.length_b   1.000
_cell.length_c   1.000
_cell.angle_alpha   90.00
_cell.angle_beta   90.00
_cell.angle_gamma   90.00
#
_symmetry.space_group_name_H-M   'P 1'
#
loop_
_entity.id
_entity.type
_entity.pdbx_description
1 polymer ?
#
loop_
_entity_poly.entity_id
_entity_poly.type
_entity_poly.pdbx_seq_one_letter_code
_entity_poly.pdbx_strand_id
1 'polypeptide(L)' 'MTYLIDAWLDRPPPYLRILHRETGEVCAVLEEEALEELRDQGDLDVCSLSSSEPLVLKELVRNLFLFCYARALRPMGELH' A
#
# COMPACT_ATOMS: atom_id res chain seq x y z
N MET A 1 -2.87 4.12 -16.81
CA MET A 1 -2.33 3.77 -15.48
C MET A 1 -2.75 2.34 -15.21
N THR A 2 -1.80 1.42 -15.07
CA THR A 2 -2.01 -0.04 -15.21
C THR A 2 -2.01 -0.77 -13.86
N TYR A 3 -2.35 -0.11 -12.76
CA TYR A 3 -2.34 -0.72 -11.42
C TYR A 3 -3.72 -0.73 -10.79
N LEU A 4 -4.00 -1.77 -10.00
CA LEU A 4 -5.20 -1.92 -9.17
C LEU A 4 -4.78 -2.02 -7.71
N ILE A 5 -5.58 -1.44 -6.83
CA ILE A 5 -5.45 -1.62 -5.38
C ILE A 5 -6.51 -2.62 -4.95
N ASP A 6 -6.09 -3.71 -4.31
CA ASP A 6 -6.98 -4.63 -3.62
C ASP A 6 -6.68 -4.56 -2.12
N ALA A 7 -7.68 -4.15 -1.34
CA ALA A 7 -7.52 -3.86 0.08
C ALA A 7 -8.64 -4.50 0.87
N TRP A 8 -8.26 -5.14 1.97
CA TRP A 8 -9.15 -5.73 2.95
C TRP A 8 -8.71 -5.27 4.33
N LEU A 9 -9.34 -4.21 4.84
CA LEU A 9 -8.86 -3.51 6.04
C LEU A 9 -9.72 -3.81 7.29
N ASP A 10 -10.98 -4.19 7.11
CA ASP A 10 -11.95 -4.30 8.21
C ASP A 10 -11.95 -5.64 8.95
N ARG A 11 -11.28 -6.68 8.43
CA ARG A 11 -11.20 -7.98 9.12
C ARG A 11 -9.80 -8.61 9.09
N PRO A 12 -9.43 -9.34 10.16
CA PRO A 12 -8.15 -10.01 10.22
C PRO A 12 -8.07 -11.24 9.28
N PRO A 13 -6.90 -11.49 8.66
CA PRO A 13 -5.72 -10.60 8.65
C PRO A 13 -5.93 -9.44 7.65
N PRO A 14 -5.69 -8.17 8.05
CA PRO A 14 -5.83 -7.05 7.14
C PRO A 14 -4.70 -7.06 6.11
N TYR A 15 -5.02 -6.69 4.87
CA TYR A 15 -4.02 -6.60 3.80
C TYR A 15 -4.33 -5.47 2.81
N LEU A 16 -3.29 -5.01 2.14
CA LEU A 16 -3.38 -4.21 0.92
C LEU A 16 -2.36 -4.73 -0.08
N ARG A 17 -2.78 -4.92 -1.33
CA ARG A 17 -1.88 -5.29 -2.42
C ARG A 17 -2.08 -4.40 -3.64
N ILE A 18 -0.98 -4.17 -4.35
CA ILE A 18 -0.97 -3.48 -5.63
C ILE A 18 -0.78 -4.53 -6.73
N LEU A 19 -1.70 -4.56 -7.68
CA LEU A 19 -1.70 -5.52 -8.79
C LEU A 19 -1.46 -4.80 -10.11
N HIS A 20 -0.71 -5.40 -11.02
CA HIS A 20 -0.70 -4.97 -12.42
C HIS A 20 -2.01 -5.39 -13.10
N ARG A 21 -2.76 -4.43 -13.63
CA ARG A 21 -4.14 -4.58 -14.12
C ARG A 21 -4.29 -5.62 -15.23
N GLU A 22 -3.30 -5.72 -16.12
CA GLU A 22 -3.38 -6.59 -17.29
C GLU A 22 -2.87 -8.01 -17.02
N THR A 23 -1.86 -8.14 -16.16
CA THR A 23 -1.20 -9.44 -15.89
C THR A 23 -1.70 -10.08 -14.60
N GLY A 24 -2.34 -9.32 -13.71
CA GLY A 24 -2.71 -9.75 -12.37
C GLY A 24 -1.51 -9.93 -11.42
N GLU A 25 -0.31 -9.54 -11.84
CA GLU A 25 0.91 -9.70 -11.06
C GLU A 25 0.85 -8.85 -9.78
N VAL A 26 1.23 -9.44 -8.65
CA VAL A 26 1.32 -8.72 -7.37
C VAL A 26 2.64 -7.94 -7.33
N CYS A 27 2.55 -6.62 -7.43
CA CYS A 27 3.71 -5.74 -7.42
C CYS A 27 4.17 -5.38 -5.99
N ALA A 28 3.25 -5.34 -5.04
CA ALA A 28 3.52 -5.04 -3.63
C ALA A 28 2.44 -5.64 -2.73
N VAL A 29 2.83 -6.04 -1.52
CA VAL A 29 1.93 -6.52 -0.46
C VAL A 29 2.29 -5.80 0.83
N LEU A 30 1.28 -5.20 1.46
CA LEU A 30 1.35 -4.65 2.80
C LEU A 30 0.48 -5.52 3.71
N GLU A 31 1.14 -6.21 4.63
CA GLU A 31 0.51 -6.98 5.70
C GLU A 31 0.29 -6.08 6.93
N GLU A 32 -0.29 -6.64 7.99
CA GLU A 32 -0.73 -5.93 9.19
C GLU A 32 0.29 -4.92 9.73
N GLU A 33 1.54 -5.33 9.97
CA GLU A 33 2.61 -4.46 10.47
C GLU A 33 2.88 -3.26 9.54
N ALA A 34 2.90 -3.50 8.23
CA ALA A 34 3.13 -2.45 7.24
C ALA A 34 1.94 -1.47 7.16
N LEU A 35 0.73 -1.99 7.33
CA LEU A 35 -0.49 -1.20 7.36
C LEU A 35 -0.60 -0.35 8.62
N GLU A 36 -0.22 -0.88 9.77
CA GLU A 36 -0.13 -0.13 11.03
C GLU A 36 0.87 1.02 10.91
N GLU A 37 2.08 0.75 10.42
CA GLU A 37 3.08 1.79 10.18
C GLU A 37 2.58 2.90 9.22
N LEU A 38 1.92 2.50 8.14
CA LEU A 38 1.39 3.45 7.14
C LEU A 38 0.26 4.29 7.72
N ARG A 39 -0.55 3.73 8.63
CA ARG A 39 -1.60 4.45 9.37
C ARG A 39 -1.00 5.41 10.39
N ASP A 40 0.01 4.98 11.13
CA ASP A 40 0.68 5.79 12.15
C ASP A 40 1.41 7.00 11.55
N GLN A 41 1.94 6.87 10.33
CA GLN A 41 2.54 7.97 9.58
C GLN A 41 1.51 8.96 9.03
N GLY A 42 0.23 8.58 8.98
CA GLY A 42 -0.83 9.36 8.35
C GLY A 42 -0.83 9.33 6.81
N ASP A 43 -0.04 8.43 6.22
CA ASP A 43 0.10 8.29 4.76
C ASP A 43 -1.01 7.42 4.14
N LEU A 44 -1.78 6.68 4.95
CA LEU A 44 -2.96 5.95 4.51
C LEU A 44 -4.25 6.74 4.76
N ASP A 45 -4.76 7.38 3.71
CA ASP A 45 -6.15 7.86 3.70
C ASP A 45 -7.09 6.79 3.14
N VAL A 46 -7.86 6.16 4.02
CA VAL A 46 -8.84 5.10 3.64
C VAL A 46 -9.96 5.67 2.76
N CYS A 47 -10.31 6.95 2.92
CA CYS A 47 -11.30 7.58 2.04
C CYS A 47 -10.78 7.63 0.60
N SER A 48 -9.49 7.88 0.41
CA SER A 48 -8.83 7.90 -0.90
C SER A 48 -8.84 6.52 -1.60
N LEU A 49 -8.86 5.41 -0.86
CA LEU A 49 -9.01 4.06 -1.43
C LEU A 49 -10.38 3.84 -2.09
N SER A 50 -11.41 4.54 -1.62
CA SER A 50 -12.77 4.47 -2.19
C SER A 50 -13.00 5.46 -3.33
N SER A 51 -12.03 6.32 -3.63
CA SER A 51 -12.16 7.33 -4.67
C SER A 51 -12.16 6.70 -6.06
N SER A 52 -13.01 7.22 -6.95
CA SER A 52 -13.00 6.88 -8.37
C SER A 52 -12.22 7.91 -9.20
N GLU A 53 -11.64 8.93 -8.57
CA GLU A 53 -10.89 9.97 -9.26
C GLU A 53 -9.52 9.45 -9.73
N PRO A 54 -9.23 9.46 -11.04
CA PRO A 54 -8.00 8.88 -11.56
C PRO A 54 -6.72 9.53 -11.02
N LEU A 55 -6.76 10.83 -10.72
CA LEU A 55 -5.61 11.55 -10.16
C LEU A 55 -5.34 11.11 -8.72
N VAL A 56 -6.38 10.98 -7.90
CA VAL A 56 -6.27 10.53 -6.51
C VAL A 56 -5.71 9.10 -6.45
N LEU A 57 -6.28 8.19 -7.24
CA LEU A 57 -5.80 6.80 -7.32
C LEU A 57 -4.35 6.71 -7.80
N LYS A 58 -3.96 7.57 -8.74
CA LYS A 58 -2.59 7.64 -9.26
C LYS A 58 -1.59 8.06 -8.17
N GLU A 59 -1.90 9.10 -7.40
CA GLU A 59 -1.02 9.53 -6.31
C GLU A 59 -1.01 8.52 -5.16
N LEU A 60 -2.15 7.90 -4.85
CA LEU A 60 -2.23 6.83 -3.85
C LEU A 60 -1.32 5.65 -4.20
N VAL A 61 -1.38 5.15 -5.44
CA VAL A 61 -0.48 4.06 -5.90
C VAL A 61 0.99 4.47 -5.78
N ARG A 62 1.34 5.73 -6.13
CA ARG A 62 2.71 6.23 -6.00
C ARG A 62 3.19 6.25 -4.55
N ASN A 63 2.37 6.78 -3.65
CA ASN A 63 2.70 6.87 -2.23
C ASN A 63 2.88 5.47 -1.62
N LEU A 64 2.01 4.52 -1.96
CA LEU A 64 2.13 3.13 -1.51
C LEU A 64 3.43 2.48 -2.00
N PHE A 65 3.80 2.67 -3.28
CA PHE A 65 5.09 2.18 -3.78
C PHE A 65 6.27 2.85 -3.08
N LEU A 66 6.21 4.17 -2.88
CA LEU A 66 7.27 4.91 -2.20
C LEU A 66 7.47 4.40 -0.77
N PHE A 67 6.39 4.18 -0.03
CA PHE A 67 6.42 3.56 1.29
C PHE A 67 7.07 2.18 1.25
N CYS A 68 6.65 1.31 0.31
CA CYS A 68 7.24 -0.03 0.16
C CYS A 68 8.75 0.04 -0.09
N TYR A 69 9.20 0.93 -0.98
CA TYR A 69 10.63 1.12 -1.25
C TYR A 69 11.38 1.67 -0.04
N ALA A 70 10.84 2.68 0.64
CA ALA A 70 11.45 3.25 1.83
C ALA A 70 11.59 2.19 2.95
N ARG A 71 10.56 1.37 3.15
CA ARG A 71 10.58 0.26 4.12
C ARG A 71 11.61 -0.81 3.75
N ALA A 72 11.70 -1.19 2.47
CA ALA A 72 12.68 -2.16 1.98
C ALA A 72 14.14 -1.68 2.08
N LEU A 73 14.37 -0.36 2.08
CA LEU A 73 15.69 0.25 2.21
C LEU A 73 16.13 0.46 3.67
N ARG A 74 15.25 0.24 4.66
CA ARG A 74 15.63 0.40 6.07
C ARG A 74 16.76 -0.57 6.41
N PRO A 75 17.82 -0.12 7.10
CA PRO A 75 18.89 -1.01 7.51
C PRO A 75 18.28 -2.12 8.37
N MET A 76 18.58 -3.37 8.01
CA MET A 76 18.02 -4.59 8.61
C MET A 76 18.60 -4.86 10.02
N GLY A 77 18.86 -3.81 10.81
CA GLY A 77 19.65 -3.91 12.02
C GLY A 77 19.39 -2.78 13.00
N GLU A 78 18.31 -2.90 13.76
CA GLU A 78 18.32 -2.73 15.23
C GLU A 78 17.39 -3.79 15.86
N LEU A 79 17.71 -5.07 15.60
CA LEU A 79 17.40 -6.14 16.55
C LEU A 79 18.53 -6.14 17.57
N HIS A 80 18.40 -5.36 18.64
CA HIS A 80 19.18 -5.48 19.87
C HIS A 80 18.24 -5.51 21.07
#